data_AF-A0A7J2NM30-F1
#
_entry.id   AF-A0A7J2NM30-F1
#
_cell.length_a   1.000
_cell.length_b   1.000
_cell.length_c   1.000
_cell.angle_alpha   90.00
_cell.angle_beta   90.00
_cell.angle_gamma   90.00
#
_symmetry.space_group_name_H-M   'P 1'
#
loop_
_entity.id
_entity.type
_entity.pdbx_description
1 polymer ?
#
loop_
_entity_poly.entity_id
_entity_poly.type
_entity_poly.pdbx_seq_one_letter_code
_entity_poly.pdbx_strand_id
1 'polypeptide(L)'
;MTKSGQENVTITETTLNLTELVNCSHYIIVYATDTDGNTAASETISFTIAKEKDTEPPPATWTTAAIATAAVATAAAAILLYYTRTKKKQNKK
;
A
#
# COMPACT_ATOMS: atom_id res chain seq x y z
N MET A 1 4.54 20.66 -17.38
CA MET A 1 3.87 20.87 -18.67
C MET A 1 3.06 19.60 -18.97
N THR A 2 1.89 19.42 -18.37
CA THR A 2 1.09 18.19 -18.53
C THR A 2 0.10 18.40 -19.67
N LYS A 3 0.35 17.75 -20.81
CA LYS A 3 -0.52 17.74 -21.99
C LYS A 3 -1.79 16.95 -21.65
N SER A 4 -2.81 17.63 -21.10
CA SER A 4 -4.15 17.04 -20.92
C SER A 4 -4.95 17.25 -22.19
N GLY A 5 -4.99 16.23 -23.02
CA GLY A 5 -5.75 16.20 -24.25
C GLY A 5 -5.27 15.01 -25.05
N GLN A 6 -5.93 13.86 -24.89
CA GLN A 6 -5.83 12.84 -25.92
C GLN A 6 -6.31 13.50 -27.22
N GLU A 7 -5.49 13.33 -28.26
CA GLU A 7 -5.82 13.77 -29.61
C GLU A 7 -7.10 13.04 -30.06
N ASN A 8 -7.94 13.70 -30.88
CA ASN A 8 -9.20 13.11 -31.34
C ASN A 8 -8.98 11.67 -31.83
N VAL A 9 -9.64 10.70 -31.20
CA VAL A 9 -9.52 9.29 -31.56
C VAL A 9 -10.66 8.90 -32.48
N THR A 10 -10.34 8.35 -33.66
CA THR A 10 -11.35 7.75 -34.54
C THR A 10 -11.84 6.45 -33.92
N ILE A 11 -13.15 6.37 -33.67
CA ILE A 11 -13.79 5.19 -33.12
C ILE A 11 -14.37 4.37 -34.29
N THR A 12 -13.78 3.22 -34.57
CA THR A 12 -14.26 2.29 -35.62
C THR A 12 -15.26 1.27 -35.09
N GLU A 13 -15.38 1.16 -33.76
CA GLU A 13 -16.27 0.24 -33.05
C GLU A 13 -17.25 1.00 -32.12
N THR A 14 -18.06 0.28 -31.35
CA THR A 14 -18.95 0.89 -30.35
C THR A 14 -18.24 1.18 -29.02
N THR A 15 -17.09 0.55 -28.77
CA THR A 15 -16.35 0.64 -27.50
C THR A 15 -14.97 1.23 -27.73
N LEU A 16 -14.57 2.19 -26.90
CA LEU A 16 -13.24 2.80 -26.91
C LEU A 16 -12.54 2.55 -25.57
N ASN A 17 -11.37 1.89 -25.60
CA ASN A 17 -10.53 1.70 -24.42
C ASN A 17 -9.43 2.76 -24.39
N LEU A 18 -9.51 3.68 -23.44
CA LEU A 18 -8.49 4.72 -23.23
C LEU A 18 -7.50 4.25 -22.16
N THR A 19 -6.24 4.09 -22.53
CA THR A 19 -5.14 3.72 -21.63
C THR A 19 -4.25 4.93 -21.31
N GLU A 20 -3.47 4.84 -20.24
CA GLU A 20 -2.45 5.86 -19.87
C GLU A 20 -3.02 7.27 -19.59
N LEU A 21 -4.25 7.34 -19.08
CA LEU A 21 -4.86 8.60 -18.68
C LEU A 21 -4.13 9.20 -17.46
N VAL A 22 -3.85 10.50 -17.53
CA VAL A 22 -3.24 11.25 -16.43
C VAL A 22 -4.25 11.44 -15.30
N ASN A 23 -3.76 11.46 -14.05
CA ASN A 23 -4.56 11.83 -12.88
C ASN A 23 -5.04 13.29 -12.96
N CYS A 24 -6.24 13.51 -13.49
CA CYS A 24 -6.94 14.79 -13.51
C CYS A 24 -8.41 14.57 -13.90
N SER A 25 -9.16 15.66 -13.99
CA SER A 25 -10.49 15.67 -14.62
C SER A 25 -10.37 15.64 -16.14
N HIS A 26 -11.27 14.91 -16.78
CA HIS A 26 -11.35 14.70 -18.21
C HIS A 26 -12.80 14.81 -18.67
N TYR A 27 -13.00 15.04 -19.97
CA TYR A 27 -14.31 15.01 -20.58
C TYR A 27 -14.28 14.30 -21.94
N ILE A 28 -15.39 13.69 -22.33
CA ILE A 28 -15.58 13.00 -23.61
C ILE A 28 -16.70 13.70 -24.37
N ILE A 29 -16.45 13.99 -25.64
CA ILE A 29 -17.44 14.44 -26.61
C ILE A 29 -17.27 13.56 -27.85
N VAL A 30 -18.34 12.90 -28.28
CA VAL A 30 -18.34 12.05 -29.46
C VAL A 30 -18.93 12.84 -30.63
N TYR A 31 -18.25 12.79 -31.77
CA TYR A 31 -18.73 13.37 -33.01
C TYR A 31 -19.09 12.24 -33.98
N ALA A 32 -20.30 12.27 -34.52
CA ALA A 32 -20.77 11.35 -35.54
C ALA A 32 -21.05 12.13 -36.82
N THR A 33 -20.62 11.60 -37.96
CA THR A 33 -20.91 12.16 -39.28
C THR A 33 -21.71 11.14 -40.09
N ASP A 34 -22.85 11.55 -40.64
CA ASP A 34 -23.68 10.69 -41.49
C ASP A 34 -23.14 10.60 -42.94
N THR A 35 -23.80 9.80 -43.78
CA THR A 35 -23.41 9.62 -45.20
C THR A 35 -23.62 10.87 -46.04
N ASP A 36 -24.49 11.77 -45.60
CA ASP A 36 -24.78 13.04 -46.27
C ASP A 36 -23.78 14.14 -45.84
N GLY A 37 -22.87 13.82 -44.91
CA GLY A 37 -21.82 14.72 -44.42
C GLY A 37 -22.24 15.60 -43.25
N ASN A 38 -23.40 15.37 -42.64
CA ASN A 38 -23.82 16.13 -41.46
C ASN A 38 -23.10 15.60 -40.22
N THR A 39 -22.45 16.49 -39.47
CA THR A 39 -21.78 16.14 -38.21
C THR A 39 -22.59 16.64 -37.01
N ALA A 40 -22.84 15.75 -36.05
CA ALA A 40 -23.44 16.07 -34.77
C ALA A 40 -22.50 15.69 -33.61
N ALA A 41 -22.63 16.41 -32.49
CA ALA A 41 -21.90 16.16 -31.26
C ALA A 41 -22.82 15.54 -30.19
N SER A 42 -22.28 14.63 -29.37
CA SER A 42 -22.97 14.07 -28.21
C SER A 42 -23.04 15.07 -27.05
N GLU A 43 -23.73 14.67 -25.98
CA GLU A 43 -23.55 15.28 -24.67
C GLU A 43 -22.11 15.10 -24.16
N THR A 44 -21.69 16.00 -23.27
CA THR A 44 -20.36 15.96 -22.65
C THR A 44 -20.39 15.07 -21.41
N ILE A 45 -19.59 14.01 -21.40
CA ILE A 45 -19.42 13.13 -20.24
C ILE A 45 -18.15 13.52 -19.50
N SER A 46 -18.25 13.90 -18.23
CA SER A 46 -17.10 14.28 -17.40
C SER A 46 -16.73 13.16 -16.41
N PHE A 47 -15.44 12.89 -16.26
CA PHE A 47 -14.92 11.91 -15.29
C PHE A 47 -13.58 12.38 -14.71
N THR A 48 -13.13 11.78 -13.61
CA THR A 48 -11.85 12.13 -12.97
C THR A 48 -11.06 10.86 -12.67
N ILE A 49 -9.77 10.88 -13.02
CA ILE A 49 -8.83 9.83 -12.67
C ILE A 49 -8.08 10.26 -11.40
N ALA A 50 -8.27 9.50 -10.32
CA ALA A 50 -7.64 9.77 -9.04
C ALA A 50 -6.29 9.04 -8.93
N LYS A 51 -5.31 9.69 -8.30
CA LYS A 51 -4.06 9.03 -7.93
C LYS A 51 -4.37 7.96 -6.88
N GLU A 52 -3.88 6.74 -7.09
CA GLU A 52 -3.93 5.70 -6.07
C GLU A 52 -3.23 6.18 -4.79
N LYS A 53 -3.83 5.88 -3.64
CA LYS A 53 -3.24 6.20 -2.34
C LYS A 53 -2.14 5.19 -2.06
N ASP A 54 -0.90 5.68 -1.88
CA ASP A 54 0.20 4.85 -1.43
C ASP A 54 -0.20 4.19 -0.11
N THR A 55 -0.37 2.86 -0.14
CA THR A 55 -0.71 2.08 1.05
C THR A 55 0.59 1.51 1.57
N GLU A 56 1.18 2.16 2.58
CA GLU A 56 2.36 1.62 3.25
C GLU A 56 1.98 0.31 3.97
N PRO A 57 2.73 -0.79 3.79
CA PRO A 57 2.49 -2.01 4.55
C PRO A 57 2.66 -1.73 6.05
N PRO A 58 1.83 -2.33 6.93
CA PRO A 58 1.91 -2.08 8.36
C PRO A 58 3.32 -2.45 8.89
N PRO A 59 3.89 -1.63 9.80
CA PRO A 59 5.22 -1.91 10.33
C PRO A 59 5.21 -3.22 11.13
N ALA A 60 6.10 -4.15 10.75
CA ALA A 60 6.27 -5.44 11.40
C ALA A 60 7.03 -5.30 12.73
N THR A 61 6.33 -5.08 13.85
CA THR A 61 6.93 -4.88 15.19
C THR A 61 6.50 -5.93 16.23
N TRP A 62 6.71 -7.23 15.99
CA TRP A 62 6.27 -8.28 16.94
C TRP A 62 7.38 -9.19 17.52
N THR A 63 8.65 -9.11 17.12
CA THR A 63 9.65 -10.14 17.48
C THR A 63 10.61 -9.82 18.63
N THR A 64 10.62 -8.60 19.21
CA THR A 64 11.69 -8.22 20.15
C THR A 64 11.42 -8.51 21.63
N ALA A 65 10.19 -8.86 22.03
CA ALA A 65 9.85 -9.01 23.46
C ALA A 65 10.23 -10.38 24.07
N ALA A 66 10.54 -11.40 23.27
CA ALA A 66 10.69 -12.77 23.77
C ALA A 66 12.09 -13.11 24.34
N ILE A 67 13.13 -12.33 24.03
CA ILE A 67 14.52 -12.70 24.37
C ILE A 67 14.95 -12.17 25.75
N ALA A 68 14.26 -11.16 26.30
CA ALA A 68 14.68 -10.51 27.55
C ALA A 68 14.32 -11.28 28.84
N THR A 69 13.38 -12.23 28.81
CA THR A 69 12.92 -12.93 30.03
C THR A 69 13.78 -14.14 30.43
N ALA A 70 14.55 -14.71 29.49
CA ALA A 70 15.37 -15.89 29.76
C ALA A 70 16.66 -15.59 30.56
N ALA A 71 17.21 -14.37 30.47
CA ALA A 71 18.49 -14.04 31.10
C ALA A 71 18.38 -13.79 32.62
N VAL A 72 17.24 -13.31 33.12
CA VAL A 72 17.07 -12.97 34.54
C VAL A 72 16.90 -14.24 35.41
N ALA A 73 16.29 -15.30 34.86
CA ALA A 73 16.04 -16.53 35.59
C ALA A 73 17.33 -17.34 35.89
N THR A 74 18.31 -17.32 34.98
CA THR A 74 19.56 -18.08 35.16
C THR A 74 20.47 -17.46 36.22
N ALA A 75 20.53 -16.12 36.31
CA ALA A 75 21.27 -15.41 37.33
C ALA A 75 20.72 -15.67 38.74
N ALA A 76 19.39 -15.64 38.91
CA ALA A 76 18.75 -15.91 40.20
C ALA A 76 18.98 -17.36 40.67
N ALA A 77 18.88 -18.34 39.77
CA ALA A 77 19.15 -19.74 40.08
C ALA A 77 20.61 -19.99 40.49
N ALA A 78 21.58 -19.36 39.79
CA ALA A 78 23.00 -19.48 40.12
C ALA A 78 23.33 -18.90 41.51
N ILE A 79 22.77 -17.72 41.83
CA ILE A 79 22.97 -17.06 43.13
C ILE A 79 22.37 -17.91 44.26
N LEU A 80 21.17 -18.46 44.08
CA LEU A 80 20.52 -19.32 45.08
C LEU A 80 21.29 -20.62 45.31
N LEU A 81 21.80 -21.25 44.24
CA LEU A 81 22.63 -22.46 44.35
C LEU A 81 23.96 -22.19 45.06
N TYR A 82 24.58 -21.02 44.83
CA TYR A 82 25.80 -20.64 45.53
C TYR A 82 25.58 -20.52 47.04
N TYR A 83 24.52 -19.82 47.47
CA TYR A 83 24.25 -19.55 48.88
C TYR A 83 23.88 -20.82 49.68
N THR A 84 23.16 -21.74 49.06
CA THR A 84 22.77 -23.01 49.73
C THR A 84 23.95 -23.95 49.94
N ARG A 85 24.93 -23.96 49.03
CA ARG A 85 26.15 -24.78 49.15
C ARG A 85 27.10 -24.28 50.24
N THR A 86 27.23 -22.96 50.41
CA THR A 86 28.13 -22.38 51.42
C THR A 86 27.60 -22.60 52.84
N LYS A 87 26.28 -22.44 53.08
CA LYS A 87 25.68 -22.74 54.39
C LYS A 87 25.84 -24.21 54.82
N LYS A 88 25.70 -25.16 53.88
CA LYS A 88 25.92 -26.59 54.18
C LYS A 88 27.36 -26.90 54.59
N LYS A 89 28.35 -26.14 54.11
CA LYS A 89 29.76 -26.30 54.53
C LYS A 89 30.03 -25.72 55.91
N GLN A 90 29.35 -24.63 56.29
CA GLN A 90 29.48 -24.02 57.62
C GLN A 90 28.83 -24.88 58.72
N ASN A 91 27.72 -25.55 58.43
CA ASN A 91 27.03 -26.42 59.39
C ASN A 91 27.69 -27.80 59.58
N LYS A 92 28.85 -28.06 58.95
CA LYS A 92 29.57 -29.34 59.02
C LYS A 92 30.96 -29.22 59.67
N LYS A 93 31.23 -28.10 60.35
CA LYS A 93 32.33 -27.92 61.30
C LYS A 93 31.75 -27.88 62.71
#